data_AF-A0A9W8VA29-F1
#
_entry.id   AF-A0A9W8VA29-F1
#
_cell.length_a   1.000
_cell.length_b   1.000
_cell.length_c   1.000
_cell.angle_alpha   90.00
_cell.angle_beta   90.00
_cell.angle_gamma   90.00
#
_symmetry.space_group_name_H-M   'P 1'
#
loop_
_entity.id
_entity.type
_entity.pdbx_description
1 polymer ?
#
loop_
_entity_poly.entity_id
_entity_poly.type
_entity_poly.pdbx_seq_one_letter_code
_entity_poly.pdbx_strand_id
1 'polypeptide(L)'
;MDAMDLPPQVLNQLHHVPPDVKKWGQLKLWLQQNNIPQNVRNQLAAIQEKQVQLVLQRRSSMLPQQQPLHVPTKASSYWSVGESNDFPRLLRSFGNDWTAIAAHMSTKTPVMVKNYYVHQKDRDKPEWETIVQEAERKKEKGKSLSGPFLTKPSVEKGSTECFVNYVPDKVQEADLRNALAAFGELSYFHVDRQSKFAMVVYKTPENYQAAAAANPHTVNGETIFVEARCPTTS
;
A
#
# COMPACT_ATOMS: atom_id res chain seq x y z
N MET A 1 23.78 4.77 12.33
CA MET A 1 23.76 5.73 13.46
C MET A 1 24.67 6.92 13.17
N ASP A 2 25.81 6.70 12.51
CA ASP A 2 26.79 7.73 12.16
C ASP A 2 26.28 8.83 11.19
N ALA A 3 25.20 8.55 10.46
CA ALA A 3 24.53 9.53 9.59
C ALA A 3 23.49 10.41 10.32
N MET A 4 23.22 10.17 11.61
CA MET A 4 22.24 10.94 12.39
C MET A 4 22.81 12.28 12.85
N ASP A 5 21.93 13.29 12.87
CA ASP A 5 22.23 14.63 13.34
C ASP A 5 22.44 14.67 14.86
N LEU A 6 23.36 15.53 15.32
CA LEU A 6 23.72 15.65 16.72
C LEU A 6 22.68 16.51 17.47
N PRO A 7 22.10 16.00 18.57
CA PRO A 7 21.17 16.80 19.35
C PRO A 7 21.91 18.00 19.97
N PRO A 8 21.22 19.16 20.14
CA PRO A 8 21.83 20.39 20.64
C PRO A 8 22.43 20.24 22.05
N GLN A 9 21.95 19.27 22.83
CA GLN A 9 22.50 18.94 24.15
C GLN A 9 23.93 18.37 24.08
N VAL A 10 24.31 17.69 22.99
CA VAL A 10 25.66 17.15 22.80
C VAL A 10 26.62 18.26 22.40
N LEU A 11 26.20 19.16 21.52
CA LEU A 11 26.97 20.33 21.10
C LEU A 11 27.25 21.26 22.29
N ASN A 12 26.27 21.45 23.18
CA ASN A 12 26.43 22.31 24.35
C ASN A 12 27.39 21.74 25.41
N GLN A 13 27.52 20.41 25.53
CA GLN A 13 28.44 19.78 26.48
C GLN A 13 29.89 19.69 25.97
N LEU A 14 30.10 19.93 24.67
CA LEU A 14 31.40 19.89 24.02
C LEU A 14 31.81 21.31 23.62
N HIS A 15 32.34 22.07 24.58
CA HIS A 15 32.71 23.49 24.42
C HIS A 15 33.72 23.79 23.29
N HIS A 16 34.39 22.77 22.73
CA HIS A 16 35.44 22.92 21.69
C HIS A 16 35.22 22.05 20.45
N VAL A 17 33.97 21.69 20.13
CA VAL A 17 33.70 20.93 18.90
C VAL A 17 33.77 21.86 17.66
N PRO A 18 34.44 21.46 16.56
CA PRO A 18 34.42 22.22 15.32
C PRO A 18 32.99 22.34 14.76
N PRO A 19 32.62 23.48 14.15
CA PRO A 19 31.26 23.71 13.62
C PRO A 19 30.86 22.72 12.50
N ASP A 20 31.83 22.05 11.88
CA ASP A 20 31.64 21.02 10.86
C ASP A 20 31.16 19.66 11.41
N VAL A 21 31.23 19.47 12.73
CA VAL A 21 30.81 18.24 13.41
C VAL A 21 29.32 18.32 13.73
N LYS A 22 28.49 17.88 12.77
CA LYS A 22 27.02 17.87 12.90
C LYS A 22 26.43 16.48 13.02
N LYS A 23 27.22 15.44 12.72
CA LYS A 23 26.76 14.04 12.73
C LYS A 23 27.50 13.19 13.74
N TRP A 24 26.82 12.16 14.24
CA TRP A 24 27.40 11.18 15.19
C TRP A 24 28.70 10.54 14.69
N GLY A 25 28.82 10.26 13.38
CA GLY A 25 30.05 9.71 12.80
C GLY A 25 31.23 10.68 12.84
N GLN A 26 30.97 11.95 12.53
CA GLN A 26 31.99 13.01 12.59
C GLN A 26 32.43 13.26 14.03
N LEU A 27 31.47 13.23 14.97
CA LEU A 27 31.77 13.39 16.38
C LEU A 27 32.66 12.26 16.88
N LYS A 28 32.33 10.99 16.57
CA LYS A 28 33.16 9.85 16.97
C LYS A 28 34.59 9.96 16.45
N LEU A 29 34.77 10.37 15.19
CA LEU A 29 36.09 10.57 14.59
C LEU A 29 36.87 11.67 15.31
N TRP A 30 36.20 12.77 15.67
CA TRP A 30 36.79 13.87 16.43
C TRP A 30 37.14 13.48 17.88
N LEU A 31 36.26 12.73 18.56
CA LEU A 31 36.48 12.20 19.91
C LEU A 31 37.63 11.17 19.97
N GLN A 32 37.94 10.52 18.84
CA GLN A 32 39.07 9.59 18.74
C GLN A 32 40.40 10.35 18.65
N GLN A 33 40.41 11.51 18.01
CA GLN A 33 41.59 12.37 17.87
C GLN A 33 41.82 13.25 19.11
N ASN A 34 40.76 13.59 19.84
CA ASN A 34 40.84 14.40 21.05
C ASN A 34 40.78 13.51 22.29
N ASN A 35 41.67 13.74 23.24
CA ASN A 35 41.76 12.94 24.46
C ASN A 35 40.65 13.34 25.46
N ILE A 36 39.40 13.02 25.12
CA ILE A 36 38.22 13.47 25.85
C ILE A 36 38.07 12.72 27.18
N PRO A 37 37.80 13.44 28.30
CA PRO A 37 37.56 12.86 29.61
C PRO A 37 36.47 11.78 29.64
N GLN A 38 36.68 10.74 30.46
CA GLN A 38 35.79 9.57 30.55
C GLN A 38 34.36 9.92 30.97
N ASN A 39 34.19 10.94 31.83
CA ASN A 39 32.87 11.43 32.23
C ASN A 39 32.04 11.94 31.04
N VAL A 40 32.69 12.64 30.11
CA VAL A 40 32.03 13.14 28.89
C VAL A 40 31.71 11.98 27.95
N ARG A 41 32.62 11.00 27.81
CA ARG A 41 32.34 9.77 27.03
C ARG A 41 31.12 9.02 27.56
N ASN A 42 31.01 8.86 28.88
CA ASN A 42 29.88 8.17 29.51
C ASN A 42 28.56 8.92 29.32
N GLN A 43 28.58 10.26 29.38
CA GLN A 43 27.39 11.07 29.10
C GLN A 43 26.95 10.96 27.64
N LEU A 44 27.90 10.97 26.69
CA LEU A 44 27.60 10.78 25.26
C LEU A 44 27.00 9.40 24.99
N ALA A 45 27.52 8.35 25.64
CA ALA A 45 26.96 7.00 25.57
C ALA A 45 25.52 6.97 26.10
N ALA A 46 25.25 7.59 27.26
CA ALA A 46 23.91 7.66 27.82
C ALA A 46 22.92 8.42 26.91
N ILE A 47 23.37 9.51 26.27
CA ILE A 47 22.54 10.25 25.29
C ILE A 47 22.26 9.38 24.06
N GLN A 48 23.25 8.65 23.58
CA GLN A 48 23.08 7.71 22.47
C GLN A 48 22.06 6.63 22.82
N GLU A 49 22.15 6.02 24.00
CA GLU A 49 21.19 5.02 24.49
C GLU A 49 19.78 5.59 24.60
N LYS A 50 19.65 6.82 25.12
CA LYS A 50 18.37 7.53 25.21
C LYS A 50 17.75 7.80 23.85
N GLN A 51 18.56 8.16 22.84
CA GLN A 51 18.09 8.32 21.46
C GLN A 51 17.65 6.99 20.84
N VAL A 52 18.38 5.89 21.10
CA VAL A 52 17.97 4.54 20.66
C VAL A 52 16.64 4.17 21.30
N GLN A 53 16.48 4.39 22.61
CA GLN A 53 15.23 4.14 23.31
C GLN A 53 14.10 5.00 22.78
N LEU A 54 14.34 6.27 22.46
CA LEU A 54 13.35 7.17 21.87
C LEU A 54 12.95 6.76 20.44
N VAL A 55 13.89 6.26 19.64
CA VAL A 55 13.62 5.73 18.30
C VAL A 55 12.83 4.42 18.39
N LEU A 56 13.19 3.55 19.33
CA LEU A 56 12.42 2.33 19.62
C LEU A 56 11.02 2.68 20.13
N GLN A 57 10.89 3.69 20.99
CA GLN A 57 9.61 4.13 21.55
C GLN A 57 8.74 4.84 20.50
N ARG A 58 9.32 5.61 19.56
CA ARG A 58 8.61 6.11 18.37
C ARG A 58 8.15 4.98 17.45
N ARG A 59 8.90 3.88 17.35
CA ARG A 59 8.42 2.67 16.65
C ARG A 59 7.29 1.99 17.43
N SER A 60 7.29 2.05 18.75
CA SER A 60 6.19 1.56 19.60
C SER A 60 4.92 2.43 19.52
N SER A 61 5.05 3.75 19.34
CA SER A 61 3.91 4.67 19.22
C SER A 61 3.44 4.93 17.78
N MET A 62 4.07 4.28 16.78
CA MET A 62 3.54 4.19 15.40
C MET A 62 2.81 2.87 15.13
N LEU A 63 2.25 2.24 16.17
CA LEU A 63 1.12 1.34 16.01
C LEU A 63 -0.13 2.21 15.82
N PRO A 64 -0.78 2.26 14.64
CA PRO A 64 -2.20 2.57 14.63
C PRO A 64 -2.89 1.56 15.55
N GLN A 65 -3.80 2.05 16.39
CA GLN A 65 -4.74 1.20 17.12
C GLN A 65 -5.33 0.17 16.16
N GLN A 66 -4.93 -1.09 16.30
CA GLN A 66 -5.65 -2.20 15.71
C GLN A 66 -6.19 -3.05 16.85
N GLN A 67 -7.52 -3.15 16.82
CA GLN A 67 -8.37 -3.88 17.73
C GLN A 67 -7.89 -5.34 17.87
N PRO A 68 -8.11 -5.98 19.03
CA PRO A 68 -7.61 -7.32 19.29
C PRO A 68 -8.54 -8.36 18.65
N LEU A 69 -8.07 -9.11 17.64
CA LEU A 69 -8.44 -10.52 17.47
C LEU A 69 -7.45 -11.28 16.55
N HIS A 70 -6.70 -12.23 17.15
CA HIS A 70 -6.22 -13.52 16.61
C HIS A 70 -5.45 -13.51 15.24
N VAL A 71 -4.19 -13.95 15.05
CA VAL A 71 -3.40 -15.12 15.51
C VAL A 71 -1.89 -14.92 15.21
N PRO A 72 -0.96 -15.65 15.87
CA PRO A 72 0.48 -15.49 15.67
C PRO A 72 1.00 -16.33 14.49
N THR A 73 1.30 -15.71 13.35
CA THR A 73 2.20 -16.29 12.35
C THR A 73 3.47 -15.45 12.28
N LYS A 74 4.58 -16.05 12.74
CA LYS A 74 5.92 -15.46 12.79
C LYS A 74 6.30 -14.88 11.41
N ALA A 75 6.22 -13.55 11.26
CA ALA A 75 6.86 -12.89 10.14
C ALA A 75 8.37 -13.19 10.20
N SER A 76 8.90 -13.83 9.16
CA SER A 76 10.28 -14.29 9.12
C SER A 76 11.13 -13.27 8.36
N SER A 77 12.19 -12.75 8.99
CA SER A 77 13.18 -11.90 8.33
C SER A 77 14.02 -12.64 7.28
N TYR A 78 13.96 -13.98 7.28
CA TYR A 78 14.66 -14.82 6.32
C TYR A 78 13.93 -14.80 4.97
N TRP A 79 14.65 -14.41 3.92
CA TRP A 79 14.16 -14.45 2.54
C TRP A 79 14.54 -15.78 1.90
N SER A 80 13.54 -16.59 1.60
CA SER A 80 13.72 -17.87 0.92
C SER A 80 14.01 -17.64 -0.55
N VAL A 81 14.74 -18.56 -1.20
CA VAL A 81 15.04 -18.47 -2.64
C VAL A 81 13.77 -18.33 -3.48
N GLY A 82 12.70 -19.05 -3.12
CA GLY A 82 11.39 -18.93 -3.76
C GLY A 82 10.76 -17.54 -3.61
N GLU A 83 10.83 -16.95 -2.42
CA GLU A 83 10.32 -15.60 -2.14
C GLU A 83 11.13 -14.54 -2.92
N SER A 84 12.45 -14.68 -2.96
CA SER A 84 13.34 -13.80 -3.74
C SER A 84 13.10 -13.87 -5.24
N ASN A 85 12.76 -15.05 -5.76
CA ASN A 85 12.47 -15.25 -7.18
C ASN A 85 11.08 -14.73 -7.58
N ASP A 86 10.12 -14.76 -6.66
CA ASP A 86 8.76 -14.28 -6.90
C ASP A 86 8.63 -12.76 -6.71
N PHE A 87 9.46 -12.18 -5.83
CA PHE A 87 9.45 -10.76 -5.50
C PHE A 87 9.40 -9.78 -6.70
N PRO A 88 10.17 -9.98 -7.80
CA PRO A 88 10.08 -9.11 -8.97
C PRO A 88 8.71 -9.12 -9.67
N ARG A 89 7.97 -10.25 -9.60
CA ARG A 89 6.59 -10.32 -10.12
C ARG A 89 5.65 -9.51 -9.26
N LEU A 90 5.84 -9.56 -7.93
CA LEU A 90 5.07 -8.75 -6.99
C LEU A 90 5.33 -7.26 -7.20
N LEU A 91 6.58 -6.85 -7.49
CA LEU A 91 6.88 -5.46 -7.87
C LEU A 91 6.19 -5.03 -9.17
N ARG A 92 6.05 -5.93 -10.16
CA ARG A 92 5.31 -5.63 -11.41
C ARG A 92 3.82 -5.44 -11.20
N SER A 93 3.22 -6.20 -10.27
CA SER A 93 1.79 -6.15 -10.02
C SER A 93 1.39 -5.05 -9.03
N PHE A 94 2.16 -4.90 -7.96
CA PHE A 94 1.83 -4.01 -6.84
C PHE A 94 2.65 -2.71 -6.83
N GLY A 95 3.73 -2.60 -7.61
CA GLY A 95 4.57 -1.41 -7.63
C GLY A 95 5.23 -1.15 -6.28
N ASN A 96 5.04 0.06 -5.74
CA ASN A 96 5.59 0.44 -4.44
C ASN A 96 4.64 0.17 -3.25
N ASP A 97 3.53 -0.54 -3.47
CA ASP A 97 2.59 -0.92 -2.41
C ASP A 97 3.15 -2.06 -1.54
N TRP A 98 4.10 -1.72 -0.67
CA TRP A 98 4.75 -2.66 0.25
C TRP A 98 3.75 -3.40 1.14
N THR A 99 2.64 -2.75 1.48
CA THR A 99 1.55 -3.34 2.26
C THR A 99 0.84 -4.46 1.49
N ALA A 100 0.53 -4.24 0.22
CA ALA A 100 -0.12 -5.24 -0.62
C ALA A 100 0.82 -6.43 -0.89
N ILE A 101 2.11 -6.16 -1.13
CA ILE A 101 3.13 -7.21 -1.31
C ILE A 101 3.27 -8.05 -0.04
N ALA A 102 3.34 -7.40 1.13
CA ALA A 102 3.42 -8.09 2.41
C ALA A 102 2.18 -8.96 2.69
N ALA A 103 0.98 -8.44 2.39
CA ALA A 103 -0.26 -9.20 2.49
C ALA A 103 -0.25 -10.43 1.57
N HIS A 104 0.24 -10.28 0.33
CA HIS A 104 0.36 -11.38 -0.62
C HIS A 104 1.34 -12.47 -0.16
N MET A 105 2.49 -12.07 0.39
CA MET A 105 3.49 -13.01 0.89
C MET A 105 3.07 -13.70 2.20
N SER A 106 2.26 -13.04 3.03
CA SER A 106 1.79 -13.49 4.37
C SER A 106 2.91 -13.80 5.39
N THR A 107 4.17 -13.90 4.97
CA THR A 107 5.36 -14.24 5.78
C THR A 107 6.26 -13.03 6.03
N LYS A 108 6.01 -11.89 5.39
CA LYS A 108 6.82 -10.67 5.44
C LYS A 108 5.98 -9.48 5.85
N THR A 109 6.57 -8.57 6.62
CA THR A 109 5.94 -7.29 6.93
C THR A 109 6.24 -6.25 5.83
N PRO A 110 5.43 -5.19 5.67
CA PRO A 110 5.66 -4.15 4.67
C PRO A 110 7.05 -3.49 4.83
N VAL A 111 7.52 -3.38 6.06
CA VAL A 111 8.86 -2.87 6.38
C VAL A 111 9.96 -3.82 5.91
N MET A 112 9.79 -5.14 6.10
CA MET A 112 10.75 -6.14 5.61
C MET A 112 10.83 -6.15 4.08
N VAL A 113 9.67 -6.05 3.42
CA VAL A 113 9.54 -5.93 1.96
C VAL A 113 10.26 -4.69 1.43
N LYS A 114 9.99 -3.52 2.02
CA LYS A 114 10.65 -2.26 1.63
C LYS A 114 12.15 -2.31 1.83
N ASN A 115 12.60 -2.80 2.99
CA ASN A 115 14.02 -2.92 3.26
C ASN A 115 14.70 -3.87 2.29
N TYR A 116 14.08 -5.00 1.96
CA TYR A 116 14.62 -5.94 0.98
C TYR A 116 14.75 -5.32 -0.41
N TYR A 117 13.71 -4.61 -0.88
CA TYR A 117 13.76 -3.85 -2.13
C TYR A 117 14.94 -2.86 -2.17
N VAL A 118 15.07 -2.02 -1.13
CA VAL A 118 16.14 -0.99 -1.06
C VAL A 118 17.53 -1.62 -1.14
N HIS A 119 17.77 -2.68 -0.37
CA HIS A 119 19.09 -3.34 -0.38
C HIS A 119 19.40 -4.02 -1.71
N GLN A 120 18.41 -4.64 -2.37
CA GLN A 120 18.63 -5.31 -3.65
C GLN A 120 18.83 -4.31 -4.80
N LYS A 121 18.10 -3.18 -4.77
CA LYS A 121 18.25 -2.08 -5.71
C LYS A 121 19.65 -1.48 -5.70
N ASP A 122 20.22 -1.25 -4.51
CA ASP A 122 21.55 -0.65 -4.34
C ASP A 122 22.70 -1.61 -4.64
N ARG A 123 22.47 -2.93 -4.58
CA ARG A 123 23.51 -3.94 -4.75
C ARG A 123 23.64 -4.43 -6.19
N ASP A 124 22.56 -5.00 -6.72
CA ASP A 124 22.64 -5.95 -7.85
C ASP A 124 21.50 -5.77 -8.85
N LYS A 125 20.42 -5.08 -8.47
CA LYS A 125 19.16 -5.05 -9.24
C LYS A 125 18.55 -3.66 -9.42
N PRO A 126 19.24 -2.72 -10.09
CA PRO A 126 18.68 -1.40 -10.36
C PRO A 126 17.42 -1.47 -11.25
N GLU A 127 17.25 -2.54 -12.03
CA GLU A 127 16.07 -2.75 -12.88
C GLU A 127 14.75 -2.88 -12.10
N TRP A 128 14.83 -3.16 -10.80
CA TRP A 128 13.65 -3.17 -9.92
C TRP A 128 13.01 -1.79 -9.78
N GLU A 129 13.82 -0.72 -9.87
CA GLU A 129 13.30 0.65 -9.88
C GLU A 129 12.49 0.92 -11.15
N THR A 130 12.98 0.44 -12.29
CA THR A 130 12.23 0.51 -13.55
C THR A 130 10.96 -0.33 -13.51
N ILE A 131 11.00 -1.51 -12.90
CA ILE A 131 9.83 -2.38 -12.72
C ILE A 131 8.77 -1.69 -11.86
N VAL A 132 9.16 -1.10 -10.72
CA VAL A 132 8.25 -0.36 -9.84
C VAL A 132 7.71 0.86 -10.58
N GLN A 133 8.55 1.64 -11.24
CA GLN A 133 8.10 2.79 -12.02
C GLN A 133 7.19 2.39 -13.18
N GLU A 134 7.40 1.24 -13.82
CA GLU A 134 6.52 0.75 -14.88
C GLU A 134 5.20 0.25 -14.31
N ALA A 135 5.20 -0.41 -13.15
CA ALA A 135 3.99 -0.83 -12.45
C ALA A 135 3.17 0.37 -11.96
N GLU A 136 3.83 1.38 -11.39
CA GLU A 136 3.21 2.65 -10.99
C GLU A 136 2.72 3.41 -12.22
N ARG A 137 3.51 3.47 -13.29
CA ARG A 137 3.09 4.05 -14.56
C ARG A 137 1.98 3.26 -15.23
N LYS A 138 1.87 1.94 -15.03
CA LYS A 138 0.75 1.12 -15.51
C LYS A 138 -0.47 1.32 -14.63
N LYS A 139 -0.33 1.59 -13.33
CA LYS A 139 -1.41 2.09 -12.47
C LYS A 139 -1.84 3.51 -12.86
N GLU A 140 -0.91 4.39 -13.23
CA GLU A 140 -1.18 5.75 -13.73
C GLU A 140 -1.69 5.76 -15.18
N LYS A 141 -1.28 4.81 -16.04
CA LYS A 141 -1.81 4.64 -17.41
C LYS A 141 -3.12 3.85 -17.42
N GLY A 142 -3.34 2.96 -16.44
CA GLY A 142 -4.64 2.46 -16.06
C GLY A 142 -5.56 3.56 -15.49
N LYS A 143 -4.97 4.73 -15.17
CA LYS A 143 -5.67 5.99 -14.87
C LYS A 143 -5.75 6.94 -16.07
N SER A 144 -5.19 6.58 -17.23
CA SER A 144 -5.29 7.32 -18.50
C SER A 144 -6.29 6.67 -19.48
N LEU A 145 -7.35 6.07 -18.94
CA LEU A 145 -8.71 6.26 -19.49
C LEU A 145 -9.51 7.19 -18.58
N SER A 146 -8.84 8.18 -17.96
CA SER A 146 -9.50 9.41 -17.57
C SER A 146 -9.89 10.18 -18.83
N GLY A 147 -11.11 9.94 -19.32
CA GLY A 147 -11.95 11.08 -19.68
C GLY A 147 -12.04 12.00 -18.45
N PRO A 148 -12.14 13.32 -18.65
CA PRO A 148 -11.97 14.28 -17.56
C PRO A 148 -13.05 14.00 -16.52
N PHE A 149 -12.65 13.80 -15.26
CA PHE A 149 -13.24 14.40 -14.06
C PHE A 149 -12.65 13.70 -12.83
N LEU A 150 -11.71 14.40 -12.20
CA LEU A 150 -11.58 14.44 -10.74
C LEU A 150 -12.96 14.90 -10.24
N THR A 151 -13.65 14.18 -9.37
CA THR A 151 -13.53 14.34 -7.91
C THR A 151 -14.14 13.13 -7.20
N LYS A 152 -13.48 12.62 -6.15
CA LYS A 152 -14.19 11.99 -5.02
C LYS A 152 -14.82 13.12 -4.17
N PRO A 153 -15.72 12.91 -3.19
CA PRO A 153 -16.47 11.72 -2.79
C PRO A 153 -17.97 12.03 -2.57
N SER A 154 -18.92 11.16 -2.94
CA SER A 154 -20.24 11.20 -2.32
C SER A 154 -21.10 10.02 -2.70
N VAL A 155 -21.91 9.55 -1.76
CA VAL A 155 -23.19 8.91 -2.07
C VAL A 155 -24.04 10.00 -2.74
N GLU A 156 -23.84 10.22 -4.03
CA GLU A 156 -24.59 11.20 -4.79
C GLU A 156 -25.65 10.49 -5.63
N LYS A 157 -26.90 10.89 -5.37
CA LYS A 157 -28.09 10.59 -6.17
C LYS A 157 -27.76 10.89 -7.63
N GLY A 158 -27.37 9.89 -8.41
CA GLY A 158 -26.82 10.10 -9.75
C GLY A 158 -25.77 9.08 -10.20
N SER A 159 -25.36 8.13 -9.36
CA SER A 159 -24.42 7.06 -9.77
C SER A 159 -25.02 6.21 -10.89
N THR A 160 -24.32 6.11 -12.02
CA THR A 160 -24.67 5.24 -13.14
C THR A 160 -23.89 3.93 -13.15
N GLU A 161 -22.86 3.82 -12.31
CA GLU A 161 -22.02 2.63 -12.14
C GLU A 161 -22.60 1.70 -11.07
N CYS A 162 -22.73 0.42 -11.43
CA CYS A 162 -23.23 -0.63 -10.55
C CYS A 162 -22.44 -1.93 -10.72
N PHE A 163 -22.44 -2.72 -9.65
CA PHE A 163 -21.83 -4.04 -9.61
C PHE A 163 -22.93 -5.08 -9.55
N VAL A 164 -22.82 -6.08 -10.41
CA VAL A 164 -23.67 -7.26 -10.37
C VAL A 164 -22.92 -8.34 -9.62
N ASN A 165 -23.34 -8.60 -8.39
CA ASN A 165 -22.79 -9.68 -7.59
C ASN A 165 -23.44 -11.01 -7.97
N TYR A 166 -22.66 -12.09 -7.81
CA TYR A 166 -23.12 -13.47 -8.04
C TYR A 166 -23.43 -13.79 -9.51
N VAL A 167 -22.47 -13.59 -10.40
CA VAL A 167 -22.54 -13.98 -11.82
C VAL A 167 -21.80 -15.31 -12.02
N PRO A 168 -22.46 -16.48 -11.88
CA PRO A 168 -21.83 -17.77 -12.09
C PRO A 168 -21.54 -18.03 -13.58
N ASP A 169 -20.67 -18.99 -13.86
CA ASP A 169 -20.25 -19.36 -15.23
C ASP A 169 -21.41 -19.80 -16.14
N LYS A 170 -22.51 -20.31 -15.56
CA LYS A 170 -23.72 -20.69 -16.31
C LYS A 170 -24.51 -19.49 -16.85
N VAL A 171 -24.33 -18.30 -16.28
CA VAL A 171 -24.97 -17.08 -16.80
C VAL A 171 -24.11 -16.55 -17.94
N GLN A 172 -24.60 -16.65 -19.17
CA GLN A 172 -23.85 -16.14 -20.32
C GLN A 172 -23.82 -14.61 -20.30
N GLU A 173 -22.74 -14.07 -20.84
CA GLU A 173 -22.52 -12.62 -20.93
C GLU A 173 -23.65 -11.94 -21.71
N ALA A 174 -24.07 -12.54 -22.83
CA ALA A 174 -25.13 -12.04 -23.69
C ALA A 174 -26.48 -11.97 -22.95
N ASP A 175 -26.84 -13.01 -22.20
CA ASP A 175 -28.09 -13.06 -21.45
C ASP A 175 -28.11 -12.05 -20.30
N LEU A 176 -26.98 -11.92 -19.58
CA LEU A 176 -26.83 -10.93 -18.52
C LEU A 176 -26.94 -9.51 -19.06
N ARG A 177 -26.23 -9.23 -20.16
CA ARG A 177 -26.31 -7.94 -20.83
C ARG A 177 -27.72 -7.63 -21.29
N ASN A 178 -28.42 -8.61 -21.87
CA ASN A 178 -29.79 -8.43 -22.35
C ASN A 178 -30.77 -8.16 -21.21
N ALA A 179 -30.66 -8.91 -20.10
CA ALA A 179 -31.47 -8.70 -18.91
C ALA A 179 -31.26 -7.29 -18.31
N LEU A 180 -30.01 -6.82 -18.25
CA LEU A 180 -29.69 -5.50 -17.71
C LEU A 180 -30.03 -4.35 -18.67
N ALA A 181 -29.94 -4.58 -19.98
CA ALA A 181 -30.33 -3.63 -21.01
C ALA A 181 -31.85 -3.38 -21.04
N ALA A 182 -32.67 -4.29 -20.49
CA ALA A 182 -34.10 -4.09 -20.34
C ALA A 182 -34.46 -2.90 -19.43
N PHE A 183 -33.57 -2.53 -18.51
CA PHE A 183 -33.74 -1.39 -17.61
C PHE A 183 -33.17 -0.09 -18.18
N GLY A 184 -32.48 -0.17 -19.33
CA GLY A 184 -32.00 0.98 -20.07
C GLY A 184 -30.64 0.77 -20.72
N GLU A 185 -30.21 1.74 -21.51
CA GLU A 185 -28.99 1.61 -22.31
C GLU A 185 -27.72 1.58 -21.43
N LEU A 186 -26.86 0.60 -21.70
CA LEU A 186 -25.57 0.41 -21.03
C LEU A 186 -24.48 1.18 -21.79
N SER A 187 -23.81 2.11 -21.10
CA SER A 187 -22.63 2.82 -21.60
C SER A 187 -21.37 1.95 -21.52
N TYR A 188 -21.30 1.07 -20.51
CA TYR A 188 -20.20 0.14 -20.30
C TYR A 188 -20.72 -1.15 -19.67
N PHE A 189 -20.13 -2.28 -20.05
CA PHE A 189 -20.47 -3.58 -19.50
C PHE A 189 -19.26 -4.52 -19.58
N HIS A 190 -18.88 -5.12 -18.46
CA HIS A 190 -17.76 -6.05 -18.37
C HIS A 190 -18.06 -7.14 -17.34
N VAL A 191 -17.78 -8.40 -17.66
CA VAL A 191 -17.93 -9.52 -16.74
C VAL A 191 -16.56 -10.02 -16.29
N ASP A 192 -16.31 -9.97 -14.98
CA ASP A 192 -15.15 -10.58 -14.36
C ASP A 192 -15.52 -11.99 -13.89
N ARG A 193 -15.16 -12.98 -14.72
CA ARG A 193 -15.43 -14.41 -14.42
C ARG A 193 -14.59 -14.92 -13.25
N GLN A 194 -13.41 -14.33 -13.02
CA GLN A 194 -12.51 -14.74 -11.94
C GLN A 194 -13.12 -14.49 -10.56
N SER A 195 -13.81 -13.36 -10.42
CA SER A 195 -14.41 -12.90 -9.17
C SER A 195 -15.94 -13.04 -9.16
N LYS A 196 -16.51 -13.64 -10.21
CA LYS A 196 -17.95 -13.90 -10.39
C LYS A 196 -18.81 -12.65 -10.20
N PHE A 197 -18.36 -11.51 -10.73
CA PHE A 197 -19.12 -10.26 -10.74
C PHE A 197 -19.13 -9.63 -12.14
N ALA A 198 -20.06 -8.70 -12.38
CA ALA A 198 -20.02 -7.84 -13.56
C ALA A 198 -20.04 -6.36 -13.17
N MET A 199 -19.29 -5.54 -13.89
CA MET A 199 -19.31 -4.08 -13.77
C MET A 199 -20.13 -3.49 -14.90
N VAL A 200 -21.12 -2.68 -14.55
CA VAL A 200 -22.10 -2.15 -15.51
C VAL A 200 -22.30 -0.67 -15.27
N VAL A 201 -22.22 0.12 -16.33
CA VAL A 201 -22.47 1.57 -16.29
C VAL A 201 -23.63 1.89 -17.21
N TYR A 202 -24.70 2.44 -16.66
CA TYR A 202 -25.86 2.91 -17.41
C TYR A 202 -25.61 4.30 -18.01
N LYS A 203 -26.29 4.64 -19.10
CA LYS A 203 -26.23 6.00 -19.67
C LYS A 203 -26.85 7.07 -18.77
N THR A 204 -27.92 6.71 -18.05
CA THR A 204 -28.64 7.62 -17.16
C THR A 204 -28.78 7.02 -15.76
N PRO A 205 -28.81 7.84 -14.71
CA PRO A 205 -28.98 7.36 -13.34
C PRO A 205 -30.38 6.76 -13.10
N GLU A 206 -31.40 7.21 -13.84
CA GLU A 206 -32.73 6.60 -13.78
C GLU A 206 -32.71 5.11 -14.19
N ASN A 207 -31.93 4.75 -15.21
CA ASN A 207 -31.82 3.37 -15.67
C ASN A 207 -31.16 2.46 -14.62
N TYR A 208 -30.11 2.97 -13.96
CA TYR A 208 -29.50 2.28 -12.83
C TYR A 208 -30.50 2.13 -11.68
N GLN A 209 -31.22 3.18 -11.32
CA GLN A 209 -32.18 3.15 -10.22
C GLN A 209 -33.32 2.16 -10.49
N ALA A 210 -33.79 2.08 -11.74
CA ALA A 210 -34.77 1.09 -12.16
C ALA A 210 -34.24 -0.34 -12.03
N ALA A 211 -32.99 -0.59 -12.43
CA ALA A 211 -32.33 -1.88 -12.25
C ALA A 211 -32.15 -2.23 -10.76
N ALA A 212 -31.68 -1.29 -9.93
CA ALA A 212 -31.48 -1.53 -8.50
C ALA A 212 -32.81 -1.76 -7.74
N ALA A 213 -33.88 -1.06 -8.12
CA ALA A 213 -35.21 -1.24 -7.55
C ALA A 213 -35.86 -2.58 -7.93
N ALA A 214 -35.44 -3.18 -9.04
CA ALA A 214 -35.92 -4.47 -9.52
C ALA A 214 -35.13 -5.66 -8.95
N ASN A 215 -34.20 -5.43 -8.01
CA ASN A 215 -33.55 -6.52 -7.30
C ASN A 215 -34.55 -7.36 -6.48
N PRO A 216 -34.39 -8.69 -6.43
CA PRO A 216 -33.39 -9.49 -7.14
C PRO A 216 -33.78 -9.78 -8.60
N HIS A 217 -32.80 -9.83 -9.50
CA HIS A 217 -33.03 -10.20 -10.91
C HIS A 217 -32.82 -11.70 -11.12
N THR A 218 -33.57 -12.28 -12.05
CA THR A 218 -33.41 -13.69 -12.44
C THR A 218 -32.92 -13.78 -13.87
N VAL A 219 -31.74 -14.35 -14.08
CA VAL A 219 -31.15 -14.58 -15.42
C VAL A 219 -30.86 -16.07 -15.57
N ASN A 220 -31.52 -16.74 -16.52
CA ASN A 220 -31.41 -18.19 -16.73
C ASN A 220 -31.64 -19.04 -15.45
N GLY A 221 -32.59 -18.60 -14.61
CA GLY A 221 -32.90 -19.28 -13.33
C GLY A 221 -31.90 -18.99 -12.20
N GLU A 222 -30.91 -18.12 -12.42
CA GLU A 222 -29.99 -17.66 -11.36
C GLU A 222 -30.34 -16.27 -10.87
N THR A 223 -30.26 -16.09 -9.56
CA THR A 223 -30.50 -14.82 -8.88
C THR A 223 -29.24 -13.95 -8.88
N ILE A 224 -29.34 -12.74 -9.41
CA ILE A 224 -28.27 -11.74 -9.40
C ILE A 224 -28.74 -10.47 -8.70
N PHE A 225 -27.79 -9.71 -8.16
CA PHE A 225 -28.06 -8.48 -7.42
C PHE A 225 -27.29 -7.32 -8.04
N VAL A 226 -28.01 -6.28 -8.46
CA VAL A 226 -27.45 -5.02 -8.96
C VAL A 226 -27.27 -4.08 -7.80
N GLU A 227 -26.03 -3.89 -7.34
CA GLU A 227 -25.73 -3.06 -6.18
C GLU A 227 -24.97 -1.80 -6.58
N ALA A 228 -25.25 -0.71 -5.87
CA ALA A 228 -24.40 0.47 -5.92
C ALA A 228 -22.98 0.05 -5.53
N ARG A 229 -21.97 0.75 -6.06
CA ARG A 229 -20.62 0.64 -5.54
C ARG A 229 -20.61 0.98 -4.04
N CYS A 230 -20.64 -0.04 -3.19
CA CYS A 230 -20.40 0.13 -1.77
C CYS A 230 -18.93 0.58 -1.64
N PRO A 231 -18.63 1.74 -1.03
CA PRO A 231 -17.26 2.08 -0.72
C PRO A 231 -16.76 0.96 0.19
N THR A 232 -15.72 0.27 -0.24
CA THR A 232 -14.95 -0.57 0.68
C THR A 232 -14.38 0.39 1.70
N THR A 233 -15.07 0.53 2.83
CA THR A 233 -14.69 1.36 3.95
C THR A 233 -13.32 0.88 4.41
N SER A 234 -12.30 1.72 4.21
CA SER A 234 -11.08 1.73 5.00
C SER A 234 -11.11 2.93 5.92
#